data_AF-A0A6C0HHF1-F1
#
_entry.id   AF-A0A6C0HHF1-F1
#
_cell.length_a   1.000
_cell.length_b   1.000
_cell.length_c   1.000
_cell.angle_alpha   90.00
_cell.angle_beta   90.00
_cell.angle_gamma   90.00
#
_symmetry.space_group_name_H-M   'P 1'
#
loop_
_entity.id
_entity.type
_entity.pdbx_description
1 polymer ?
#
loop_
_entity_poly.entity_id
_entity_poly.type
_entity_poly.pdbx_seq_one_letter_code
_entity_poly.pdbx_strand_id
1 'polypeptide(L)'
;MADFTNTSDKQTILQSPGITNNDIDDPVGDKTLPKDHPYYNIPINFNVITPIYSNNVEYRNALQELCFLRYPDTFPTGDYPEGTDPESCHEMTYDIENMTYALDFIWHNTRQQSLFVELYKLAAVEMMTEDLEVGLAILFSYDYLRYFYPVFREYMVLNAQFDEHHPFYILLKQKLQKK
;
A
#
# COMPACT_ATOMS: atom_id res chain seq x y z
N MET A 1 -37.61 -7.89 -65.20
CA MET A 1 -36.54 -6.98 -65.63
C MET A 1 -36.00 -6.31 -64.38
N ALA A 2 -34.70 -6.44 -64.16
CA ALA A 2 -33.98 -5.90 -63.01
C ALA A 2 -33.89 -4.36 -63.07
N ASP A 3 -33.84 -3.69 -61.91
CA ASP A 3 -32.60 -3.04 -61.48
C ASP A 3 -32.68 -2.53 -60.03
N PHE A 4 -31.58 -2.73 -59.32
CA PHE A 4 -31.22 -2.18 -58.01
C PHE A 4 -30.63 -0.77 -58.19
N THR A 5 -30.91 0.16 -57.29
CA THR A 5 -29.89 1.04 -56.68
C THR A 5 -30.43 1.69 -55.40
N ASN A 6 -29.51 1.86 -54.45
CA ASN A 6 -29.62 2.32 -53.07
C ASN A 6 -28.82 3.62 -52.95
N THR A 7 -29.29 4.67 -52.27
CA THR A 7 -28.41 5.66 -51.61
C THR A 7 -29.14 6.47 -50.52
N SER A 8 -28.36 6.81 -49.49
CA SER A 8 -28.67 7.20 -48.11
C SER A 8 -29.03 8.67 -47.83
N ASP A 9 -29.38 8.87 -46.55
CA ASP A 9 -29.10 10.02 -45.66
C ASP A 9 -30.11 11.19 -45.56
N LYS A 10 -30.77 11.28 -44.39
CA LYS A 10 -30.88 12.53 -43.61
C LYS A 10 -30.89 12.24 -42.09
N GLN A 11 -29.92 12.84 -41.41
CA GLN A 11 -29.73 12.89 -39.96
C GLN A 11 -30.83 13.74 -39.27
N THR A 12 -31.26 13.33 -38.08
CA THR A 12 -32.11 14.13 -37.18
C THR A 12 -31.37 14.37 -35.86
N ILE A 13 -31.32 15.65 -35.48
CA ILE A 13 -30.76 16.21 -34.25
C ILE A 13 -31.78 16.07 -33.12
N LEU A 14 -31.35 15.61 -31.94
CA LEU A 14 -32.04 15.84 -30.66
C LEU A 14 -30.99 16.09 -29.56
N GLN A 15 -31.12 17.25 -28.90
CA GLN A 15 -30.32 17.70 -27.77
C GLN A 15 -30.78 17.05 -26.46
N SER A 16 -29.84 16.83 -25.52
CA SER A 16 -30.10 16.51 -24.12
C SER A 16 -29.45 17.57 -23.20
N PRO A 17 -30.05 17.92 -22.05
CA PRO A 17 -29.56 19.01 -21.18
C PRO A 17 -28.77 18.52 -19.95
N GLY A 18 -27.80 19.34 -19.51
CA GLY A 18 -27.42 19.47 -18.09
C GLY A 18 -26.13 18.75 -17.65
N ILE A 19 -24.97 19.37 -17.87
CA ILE A 19 -23.76 19.15 -17.07
C ILE A 19 -23.42 20.50 -16.44
N THR A 20 -23.54 20.61 -15.12
CA THR A 20 -22.99 21.75 -14.37
C THR A 20 -21.67 21.31 -13.75
N ASN A 21 -20.60 21.98 -14.19
CA ASN A 21 -19.27 21.96 -13.63
C ASN A 21 -19.31 22.19 -12.12
N ASN A 22 -18.57 21.35 -11.39
CA ASN A 22 -17.87 21.75 -10.18
C ASN A 22 -16.57 20.94 -10.17
N ASP A 23 -15.65 21.40 -11.02
CA ASP A 23 -14.22 21.21 -10.85
C ASP A 23 -13.84 21.93 -9.56
N ILE A 24 -13.75 21.17 -8.46
CA ILE A 24 -12.98 21.57 -7.29
C ILE A 24 -11.64 20.89 -7.47
N ASP A 25 -10.63 21.70 -7.79
CA ASP A 25 -9.23 21.34 -7.83
C ASP A 25 -8.88 20.45 -6.62
N ASP A 26 -8.65 19.17 -6.90
CA ASP A 26 -7.97 18.26 -5.99
C ASP A 26 -6.47 18.60 -6.08
N PRO A 27 -5.86 19.23 -5.06
CA PRO A 27 -4.50 19.72 -5.15
C PRO A 27 -3.48 18.59 -4.96
N VAL A 28 -3.92 17.33 -4.82
CA VAL A 28 -3.05 16.17 -4.74
C VAL A 28 -2.89 15.61 -6.15
N GLY A 29 -1.86 16.09 -6.84
CA GLY A 29 -1.50 15.65 -8.17
C GLY A 29 -1.58 14.13 -8.32
N ASP A 30 -2.37 13.72 -9.31
CA ASP A 30 -2.43 12.43 -9.99
C ASP A 30 -1.41 11.38 -9.51
N LYS A 31 -1.75 10.71 -8.39
CA LYS A 31 -1.05 9.52 -7.87
C LYS A 31 -1.98 8.32 -7.78
N THR A 32 -3.04 8.30 -8.57
CA THR A 32 -3.87 7.12 -8.75
C THR A 32 -3.96 6.81 -10.23
N LEU A 33 -3.72 5.56 -10.60
CA LEU A 33 -4.01 5.08 -11.95
C LEU A 33 -5.47 5.42 -12.33
N PRO A 34 -5.84 5.47 -13.62
CA PRO A 34 -7.23 5.65 -14.04
C PRO A 34 -8.17 4.63 -13.35
N LYS A 35 -9.42 5.02 -13.02
CA LYS A 35 -10.40 4.19 -12.28
C LYS A 35 -10.71 2.83 -12.94
N ASP A 36 -10.42 2.71 -14.22
CA ASP A 36 -10.57 1.54 -15.07
C ASP A 36 -9.31 0.66 -15.13
N HIS A 37 -8.22 1.03 -14.44
CA HIS A 37 -6.98 0.28 -14.40
C HIS A 37 -7.09 -0.95 -13.48
N PRO A 38 -6.68 -2.17 -13.89
CA PRO A 38 -6.82 -3.42 -13.13
C PRO A 38 -6.06 -3.44 -11.79
N TYR A 39 -5.25 -2.41 -11.53
CA TYR A 39 -4.43 -2.26 -10.32
C TYR A 39 -4.64 -0.89 -9.63
N TYR A 40 -5.79 -0.24 -9.85
CA TYR A 40 -6.20 0.96 -9.10
C TYR A 40 -6.18 0.75 -7.56
N ASN A 41 -6.39 -0.49 -7.10
CA ASN A 41 -6.62 -0.86 -5.70
C ASN A 41 -5.46 -1.63 -5.03
N ILE A 42 -4.19 -1.36 -5.35
CA ILE A 42 -3.07 -1.98 -4.61
C ILE A 42 -2.63 -1.05 -3.46
N PRO A 43 -2.77 -1.45 -2.19
CA PRO A 43 -2.40 -0.62 -1.03
C PRO A 43 -0.91 -0.64 -0.69
N ILE A 44 -0.06 -1.00 -1.65
CA ILE A 44 1.38 -1.13 -1.50
C ILE A 44 2.09 -0.55 -2.73
N ASN A 45 3.07 0.31 -2.50
CA ASN A 45 3.89 0.92 -3.52
C ASN A 45 5.10 0.05 -3.90
N PHE A 46 4.94 -0.78 -4.94
CA PHE A 46 6.00 -1.67 -5.45
C PHE A 46 7.20 -0.97 -6.11
N ASN A 47 7.13 0.35 -6.34
CA ASN A 47 8.27 1.14 -6.85
C ASN A 47 9.33 1.36 -5.76
N VAL A 48 8.95 1.31 -4.48
CA VAL A 48 9.91 1.24 -3.39
C VAL A 48 10.61 -0.12 -3.48
N ILE A 49 11.95 -0.13 -3.55
CA ILE A 49 12.74 -1.37 -3.53
C ILE A 49 13.00 -1.78 -2.08
N THR A 50 13.54 -0.84 -1.30
CA THR A 50 13.88 -1.02 0.11
C THR A 50 13.61 0.28 0.87
N PRO A 51 12.78 0.27 1.92
CA PRO A 51 12.59 1.39 2.82
C PRO A 51 13.92 1.80 3.48
N ILE A 52 14.25 3.09 3.43
CA ILE A 52 15.45 3.66 4.06
C ILE A 52 15.00 4.66 5.11
N TYR A 53 15.40 4.43 6.35
CA TYR A 53 15.12 5.31 7.47
C TYR A 53 16.13 5.06 8.60
N SER A 54 16.33 6.09 9.43
CA SER A 54 17.28 6.14 10.54
C SER A 54 16.70 6.77 11.82
N ASN A 55 15.48 7.31 11.72
CA ASN A 55 14.74 7.90 12.83
C ASN A 55 13.23 7.71 12.63
N ASN A 56 12.42 8.02 13.65
CA ASN A 56 10.97 7.82 13.64
C ASN A 56 10.28 8.59 12.50
N VAL A 57 10.74 9.81 12.20
CA VAL A 57 10.16 10.66 11.15
C VAL A 57 10.35 10.00 9.78
N GLU A 58 11.58 9.57 9.47
CA GLU A 58 11.89 8.87 8.22
C GLU A 58 11.13 7.54 8.10
N TYR A 59 10.96 6.80 9.20
CA TYR A 59 10.19 5.56 9.20
C TYR A 59 8.71 5.80 8.89
N ARG A 60 8.09 6.82 9.50
CA ARG A 60 6.70 7.20 9.21
C ARG A 60 6.53 7.64 7.76
N ASN A 61 7.49 8.41 7.22
CA ASN A 61 7.49 8.79 5.80
C ASN A 61 7.63 7.57 4.88
N ALA A 62 8.47 6.60 5.25
CA ALA A 62 8.61 5.36 4.51
C ALA A 62 7.31 4.53 4.53
N LEU A 63 6.61 4.45 5.67
CA LEU A 63 5.27 3.84 5.73
C LEU A 63 4.26 4.61 4.89
N GLN A 64 4.32 5.94 4.88
CA GLN A 64 3.43 6.77 4.08
C GLN A 64 3.59 6.48 2.60
N GLU A 65 4.83 6.49 2.11
CA GLU A 65 5.14 6.18 0.72
C GLU A 65 4.80 4.75 0.36
N LEU A 66 5.08 3.81 1.27
CA LEU A 66 4.89 2.39 1.04
C LEU A 66 3.41 1.98 1.01
N CYS A 67 2.61 2.49 1.94
CA CYS A 67 1.22 2.09 2.13
C CYS A 67 0.21 3.12 1.64
N PHE A 68 0.67 4.16 0.93
CA PHE A 68 -0.16 5.28 0.48
C PHE A 68 -1.00 5.90 1.61
N LEU A 69 -0.37 6.10 2.78
CA LEU A 69 -1.05 6.70 3.92
C LEU A 69 -1.36 8.16 3.62
N ARG A 70 -2.59 8.58 3.88
CA ARG A 70 -3.02 9.96 3.73
C ARG A 70 -2.75 10.69 5.03
N TYR A 71 -1.65 11.44 5.07
CA TYR A 71 -1.54 12.55 6.01
C TYR A 71 -2.11 13.79 5.34
N PRO A 72 -2.94 14.57 6.04
CA PRO A 72 -3.43 15.80 5.48
C PRO A 72 -2.26 16.78 5.35
N ASP A 73 -2.12 17.44 4.17
CA ASP A 73 -1.02 18.38 3.85
C ASP A 73 -0.91 19.54 4.85
N THR A 74 -2.02 19.79 5.54
CA THR A 74 -2.09 20.60 6.75
C THR A 74 -2.68 19.70 7.81
N PHE A 75 -2.13 19.70 9.03
CA PHE A 75 -2.83 19.08 10.16
C PHE A 75 -4.29 19.57 10.07
N PRO A 76 -5.29 18.66 10.13
CA PRO A 76 -6.68 19.08 10.07
C PRO A 76 -6.83 20.22 11.07
N THR A 77 -7.56 21.27 10.74
CA THR A 77 -7.85 22.32 11.72
C THR A 77 -8.82 21.72 12.75
N GLY A 78 -8.29 20.84 13.60
CA GLY A 78 -8.97 20.12 14.66
C GLY A 78 -8.48 20.64 15.99
N ASP A 79 -9.28 20.42 17.02
CA ASP A 79 -9.03 20.82 18.41
C ASP A 79 -7.84 20.05 19.01
N TYR A 80 -6.64 20.24 18.46
CA TYR A 80 -5.42 19.81 19.12
C TYR A 80 -5.18 20.76 20.30
N PRO A 81 -4.90 20.22 21.50
CA PRO A 81 -4.50 21.04 22.63
C PRO A 81 -3.36 21.98 22.23
N GLU A 82 -3.46 23.25 22.61
CA GLU A 82 -2.40 24.23 22.37
C GLU A 82 -1.08 23.71 22.95
N GLY A 83 -0.03 23.67 22.12
CA GLY A 83 1.28 23.13 22.50
C GLY A 83 1.48 21.64 22.21
N THR A 84 0.54 20.96 21.54
CA THR A 84 0.76 19.60 21.00
C THR A 84 1.93 19.64 19.99
N ASP A 85 2.92 18.79 20.20
CA ASP A 85 4.08 18.72 19.32
C ASP A 85 3.73 18.04 17.98
N PRO A 86 4.51 18.28 16.91
CA PRO A 86 4.22 17.72 15.59
C PRO A 86 4.20 16.18 15.51
N GLU A 87 4.95 15.47 16.36
CA GLU A 87 4.96 14.00 16.36
C GLU A 87 3.65 13.46 16.93
N SER A 88 3.19 14.03 18.04
CA SER A 88 1.88 13.72 18.63
C SER A 88 0.74 14.01 17.65
N CYS A 89 0.80 15.11 16.90
CA CYS A 89 -0.20 15.41 15.87
C CYS A 89 -0.19 14.36 14.74
N HIS A 90 0.98 13.93 14.27
CA HIS A 90 1.10 12.87 13.25
C HIS A 90 0.52 11.54 13.73
N GLU A 91 0.73 11.17 15.00
CA GLU A 91 0.12 9.98 15.60
C GLU A 91 -1.40 10.04 15.59
N MET A 92 -1.97 11.19 15.94
CA MET A 92 -3.42 11.39 15.95
C MET A 92 -4.05 11.38 14.55
N THR A 93 -3.27 11.73 13.52
CA THR A 93 -3.71 11.71 12.11
C THR A 93 -3.31 10.44 11.36
N TYR A 94 -2.90 9.39 12.07
CA TYR A 94 -2.47 8.15 11.44
C TYR A 94 -3.61 7.50 10.63
N ASP A 95 -3.37 7.29 9.34
CA ASP A 95 -4.33 6.66 8.43
C ASP A 95 -4.42 5.15 8.68
N ILE A 96 -5.17 4.80 9.72
CA ILE A 96 -5.37 3.41 10.15
C ILE A 96 -6.10 2.58 9.09
N GLU A 97 -6.96 3.20 8.28
CA GLU A 97 -7.73 2.52 7.24
C GLU A 97 -6.81 2.02 6.12
N ASN A 98 -5.97 2.89 5.54
CA ASN A 98 -5.02 2.48 4.50
C ASN A 98 -3.94 1.53 5.05
N MET A 99 -3.49 1.71 6.29
CA MET A 99 -2.55 0.78 6.92
C MET A 99 -3.17 -0.61 7.09
N THR A 100 -4.42 -0.69 7.56
CA THR A 100 -5.14 -1.96 7.71
C THR A 100 -5.29 -2.64 6.35
N TYR A 101 -5.70 -1.88 5.32
CA TYR A 101 -5.85 -2.42 3.97
C TYR A 101 -4.51 -2.92 3.39
N ALA A 102 -3.40 -2.24 3.67
CA ALA A 102 -2.05 -2.67 3.28
C ALA A 102 -1.63 -3.99 3.96
N LEU A 103 -1.83 -4.10 5.27
CA LEU A 103 -1.50 -5.30 6.03
C LEU A 103 -2.41 -6.48 5.65
N ASP A 104 -3.70 -6.24 5.45
CA ASP A 104 -4.64 -7.25 4.94
C ASP A 104 -4.19 -7.75 3.58
N PHE A 105 -3.81 -6.87 2.67
CA PHE A 105 -3.31 -7.26 1.36
C PHE A 105 -2.09 -8.17 1.47
N ILE A 106 -1.11 -7.81 2.31
CA ILE A 106 0.07 -8.64 2.54
C ILE A 106 -0.37 -10.01 3.09
N TRP A 107 -1.14 -10.01 4.17
CA TRP A 107 -1.62 -11.21 4.85
C TRP A 107 -2.33 -12.19 3.91
N HIS A 108 -3.26 -11.70 3.09
CA HIS A 108 -4.01 -12.54 2.15
C HIS A 108 -3.11 -13.20 1.10
N ASN A 109 -2.02 -12.55 0.70
CA ASN A 109 -1.08 -13.06 -0.31
C ASN A 109 0.00 -14.00 0.27
N THR A 110 0.22 -13.99 1.59
CA THR A 110 1.35 -14.68 2.22
C THR A 110 0.97 -15.71 3.28
N ARG A 111 -0.23 -15.66 3.88
CA ARG A 111 -0.62 -16.52 5.03
C ARG A 111 -0.59 -18.03 4.75
N GLN A 112 -0.64 -18.44 3.49
CA GLN A 112 -0.56 -19.85 3.08
C GLN A 112 0.84 -20.25 2.58
N GLN A 113 1.75 -19.29 2.46
CA GLN A 113 3.12 -19.55 2.02
C GLN A 113 4.00 -19.95 3.20
N SER A 114 4.59 -21.15 3.12
CA SER A 114 5.40 -21.73 4.21
C SER A 114 6.55 -20.83 4.65
N LEU A 115 7.21 -20.17 3.70
CA LEU A 115 8.32 -19.23 3.97
C LEU A 115 7.85 -18.03 4.81
N PHE A 116 6.71 -17.44 4.49
CA PHE A 116 6.16 -16.31 5.25
C PHE A 116 5.61 -16.76 6.61
N VAL A 117 4.96 -17.92 6.68
CA VAL A 117 4.52 -18.50 7.95
C VAL A 117 5.70 -18.74 8.89
N GLU A 118 6.86 -19.18 8.38
CA GLU A 118 8.08 -19.28 9.17
C GLU A 118 8.52 -17.92 9.72
N LEU A 119 8.59 -16.90 8.86
CA LEU A 119 8.99 -15.54 9.26
C LEU A 119 8.03 -14.94 10.31
N TYR A 120 6.72 -15.11 10.14
CA TYR A 120 5.72 -14.64 11.09
C TYR A 120 5.88 -15.30 12.45
N LYS A 121 6.11 -16.62 12.50
CA LYS A 121 6.37 -17.33 13.76
C LYS A 121 7.65 -16.84 14.44
N LEU A 122 8.73 -16.68 13.68
CA LEU A 122 10.00 -16.19 14.21
C LEU A 122 9.85 -14.79 14.82
N ALA A 123 9.10 -13.91 14.17
CA ALA A 123 8.80 -12.58 14.69
C ALA A 123 7.88 -12.62 15.93
N ALA A 124 6.80 -13.40 15.87
CA ALA A 124 5.81 -13.54 16.95
C ALA A 124 6.44 -14.01 18.29
N VAL A 125 7.47 -14.86 18.22
CA VAL A 125 8.20 -15.34 19.40
C VAL A 125 8.85 -14.20 20.21
N GLU A 126 9.17 -13.05 19.59
CA GLU A 126 9.67 -11.86 20.31
C GLU A 126 8.65 -11.32 21.32
N MET A 127 7.36 -11.55 21.08
CA MET A 127 6.27 -11.16 21.97
C MET A 127 5.69 -12.37 22.73
N MET A 128 6.43 -13.49 22.79
CA MET A 128 6.02 -14.75 23.44
C MET A 128 4.66 -15.28 22.94
N THR A 129 4.38 -15.09 21.65
CA THR A 129 3.13 -15.54 21.02
C THR A 129 3.41 -16.37 19.77
N GLU A 130 2.42 -17.18 19.39
CA GLU A 130 2.41 -17.95 18.13
C GLU A 130 1.46 -17.33 17.08
N ASP A 131 0.84 -16.19 17.42
CA ASP A 131 -0.06 -15.46 16.53
C ASP A 131 0.69 -14.89 15.32
N LEU A 132 0.30 -15.34 14.13
CA LEU A 132 0.94 -14.96 12.88
C LEU A 132 0.63 -13.53 12.47
N GLU A 133 -0.54 -12.98 12.83
CA GLU A 133 -0.90 -11.59 12.55
C GLU A 133 -0.06 -10.66 13.44
N VAL A 134 0.21 -11.05 14.68
CA VAL A 134 1.20 -10.37 15.53
C VAL A 134 2.59 -10.45 14.92
N GLY A 135 2.97 -11.61 14.37
CA GLY A 135 4.22 -11.77 13.61
C GLY A 135 4.34 -10.79 12.44
N LEU A 136 3.27 -10.64 11.64
CA LEU A 136 3.23 -9.65 10.56
C LEU A 136 3.37 -8.22 11.08
N ALA A 137 2.66 -7.86 12.16
CA ALA A 137 2.77 -6.53 12.76
C ALA A 137 4.20 -6.22 13.24
N ILE A 138 4.90 -7.19 13.83
CA ILE A 138 6.31 -7.06 14.23
C ILE A 138 7.20 -6.88 13.01
N LEU A 139 6.99 -7.65 11.94
CA LEU A 139 7.76 -7.51 10.71
C LEU A 139 7.56 -6.16 10.02
N PHE A 140 6.43 -5.50 10.25
CA PHE A 140 6.14 -4.15 9.77
C PHE A 140 6.64 -3.02 10.68
N SER A 141 7.18 -3.37 11.85
CA SER A 141 7.71 -2.40 12.81
C SER A 141 9.03 -1.76 12.32
N TYR A 142 9.44 -0.71 13.03
CA TYR A 142 10.67 0.05 12.76
C TYR A 142 11.89 -0.86 12.54
N ASP A 143 12.08 -1.89 13.36
CA ASP A 143 13.29 -2.71 13.33
C ASP A 143 13.37 -3.65 12.12
N TYR A 144 12.21 -4.03 11.56
CA TYR A 144 12.12 -5.12 10.60
C TYR A 144 11.61 -4.70 9.22
N LEU A 145 10.87 -3.59 9.09
CA LEU A 145 10.25 -3.19 7.82
C LEU A 145 11.24 -3.17 6.65
N ARG A 146 12.43 -2.59 6.88
CA ARG A 146 13.50 -2.51 5.86
C ARG A 146 14.03 -3.87 5.38
N TYR A 147 13.82 -4.93 6.15
CA TYR A 147 14.22 -6.30 5.81
C TYR A 147 13.03 -7.11 5.29
N PHE A 148 11.85 -6.90 5.86
CA PHE A 148 10.63 -7.61 5.50
C PHE A 148 10.08 -7.20 4.14
N TYR A 149 9.96 -5.90 3.89
CA TYR A 149 9.32 -5.46 2.67
C TYR A 149 10.04 -5.92 1.38
N PRO A 150 11.40 -5.90 1.28
CA PRO A 150 12.09 -6.47 0.12
C PRO A 150 11.77 -7.96 -0.11
N VAL A 151 11.57 -8.74 0.95
CA VAL A 151 11.14 -10.15 0.85
C VAL A 151 9.75 -10.25 0.23
N PHE A 152 8.80 -9.49 0.77
CA PHE A 152 7.43 -9.47 0.23
C PHE A 152 7.41 -9.00 -1.23
N ARG A 153 8.14 -7.93 -1.55
CA ARG A 153 8.25 -7.40 -2.91
C ARG A 153 8.79 -8.43 -3.89
N GLU A 154 9.93 -9.05 -3.60
CA GLU A 154 10.52 -10.05 -4.49
C GLU A 154 9.63 -11.28 -4.63
N TYR A 155 8.96 -11.73 -3.56
CA TYR A 155 7.96 -12.80 -3.65
C TYR A 155 6.83 -12.45 -4.64
N MET A 156 6.29 -11.24 -4.55
CA MET A 156 5.21 -10.80 -5.46
C MET A 156 5.67 -10.63 -6.91
N VAL A 157 6.95 -10.27 -7.13
CA VAL A 157 7.52 -10.08 -8.48
C VAL A 157 7.95 -11.40 -9.12
N LEU A 158 8.59 -12.29 -8.35
CA LEU A 158 9.19 -13.54 -8.83
C LEU A 158 8.23 -14.73 -8.75
N ASN A 159 7.17 -14.63 -7.94
CA ASN A 159 6.14 -15.66 -7.73
C ASN A 159 6.78 -17.05 -7.48
N ALA A 160 6.63 -18.00 -8.41
CA ALA A 160 7.10 -19.38 -8.26
C ALA A 160 8.63 -19.54 -8.19
N GLN A 161 9.41 -18.49 -8.46
CA GLN A 161 10.87 -18.52 -8.37
C GLN A 161 11.41 -18.07 -7.01
N PHE A 162 10.55 -17.59 -6.11
CA PHE A 162 10.96 -17.18 -4.77
C PHE A 162 11.07 -18.41 -3.85
N ASP A 163 12.26 -18.65 -3.29
CA ASP A 163 12.56 -19.80 -2.43
C ASP A 163 13.36 -19.41 -1.17
N GLU A 164 13.66 -20.41 -0.32
CA GLU A 164 14.42 -20.23 0.92
C GLU A 164 15.88 -19.80 0.72
N HIS A 165 16.40 -19.84 -0.51
CA HIS A 165 17.76 -19.41 -0.84
C HIS A 165 17.82 -17.94 -1.24
N HIS A 166 16.68 -17.26 -1.35
CA HIS A 166 16.62 -15.86 -1.76
C HIS A 166 17.40 -14.96 -0.77
N PRO A 167 18.30 -14.06 -1.24
CA PRO A 167 19.17 -13.27 -0.36
C PRO A 167 18.42 -12.45 0.70
N PHE A 168 17.29 -11.82 0.33
CA PHE A 168 16.48 -11.07 1.30
C PHE A 168 15.82 -11.96 2.35
N TYR A 169 15.41 -13.17 1.97
CA TYR A 169 14.82 -14.14 2.90
C TYR A 169 15.85 -14.55 3.97
N ILE A 170 17.04 -14.95 3.51
CA ILE A 170 18.15 -15.32 4.39
C ILE A 170 18.50 -14.17 5.32
N LEU A 171 18.61 -12.95 4.79
CA LEU A 171 18.96 -11.76 5.58
C LEU A 171 17.94 -11.49 6.69
N LEU A 172 16.64 -11.49 6.36
CA LEU A 172 15.59 -11.27 7.34
C LEU A 172 15.58 -12.38 8.40
N LYS A 173 15.67 -13.65 7.98
CA LYS A 173 15.71 -14.79 8.89
C LYS A 173 16.88 -14.71 9.86
N GLN A 174 18.07 -14.33 9.38
CA GLN A 174 19.23 -14.06 10.25
C GLN A 174 18.98 -12.92 11.22
N LYS A 175 18.29 -11.85 10.80
CA LYS A 175 17.97 -10.71 11.66
C LYS A 175 16.99 -11.08 12.78
N LEU A 176 16.03 -11.98 12.51
CA LEU A 176 15.08 -12.51 13.50
C LEU A 176 15.73 -13.50 14.48
N GLN A 177 16.80 -14.19 14.05
CA GLN A 177 17.49 -15.20 14.87
C GLN A 177 18.65 -14.64 15.70
N LYS A 178 19.18 -13.45 15.36
CA LYS A 178 20.23 -12.79 16.12
C LYS A 178 19.63 -12.13 17.36
N LYS A 179 19.78 -12.81 18.51
CA LYS A 179 19.59 -12.25 19.85
C LYS A 179 20.94 -11.89 20.45
#